data_AF-A7SMH2-F1
#
_entry.id   AF-A7SMH2-F1
#
_cell.length_a   1.000
_cell.length_b   1.000
_cell.length_c   1.000
_cell.angle_alpha   90.00
_cell.angle_beta   90.00
_cell.angle_gamma   90.00
#
_symmetry.space_group_name_H-M   'P 1'
#
loop_
_entity.id
_entity.type
_entity.pdbx_description
1 polymer ?
#
loop_
_entity_poly.entity_id
_entity_poly.type
_entity_poly.pdbx_seq_one_letter_code
_entity_poly.pdbx_strand_id
1 'polypeptide(L)'
;MATAELVIPSPCYRVIGATGGGLEASKHMSMKMIETKKEGLQKIVTNLEKRLDPLRKQRDDLKLMLNYVNDWIRVLHETDRGHSGVPVLRSARDGCDMMITPHLNESSSEFNQAVFRLESAEIPCFAHVQQLLKQLRKEIRVVFQKESTYNGKFVEDAREMMGRIIGIISAILGFYY
;
A
#
# COMPACT_ATOMS: atom_id res chain seq x y z
N MET A 1 38.97 -10.48 -7.97
CA MET A 1 38.09 -9.40 -7.49
C MET A 1 37.24 -9.96 -6.38
N ALA A 2 37.45 -9.47 -5.17
CA ALA A 2 36.83 -9.97 -3.94
C ALA A 2 35.37 -9.50 -3.85
N THR A 3 34.47 -10.44 -3.56
CA THR A 3 33.08 -10.17 -3.20
C THR A 3 33.03 -9.80 -1.71
N ALA A 4 32.66 -8.54 -1.42
CA ALA A 4 32.39 -8.09 -0.07
C ALA A 4 31.02 -8.60 0.37
N GLU A 5 30.98 -9.59 1.25
CA GLU A 5 29.76 -10.01 1.93
C GLU A 5 29.39 -8.97 2.99
N LEU A 6 28.17 -8.44 2.89
CA LEU A 6 27.53 -7.60 3.89
C LEU A 6 27.23 -8.44 5.13
N VAL A 7 28.09 -8.32 6.14
CA VAL A 7 27.86 -8.91 7.47
C VAL A 7 26.76 -8.12 8.17
N ILE A 8 25.55 -8.65 8.20
CA ILE A 8 24.45 -8.17 9.05
C ILE A 8 24.76 -8.64 10.48
N PRO A 9 24.91 -7.75 11.48
CA PRO A 9 25.15 -8.19 12.84
C PRO A 9 23.88 -8.82 13.41
N SER A 10 23.87 -10.15 13.46
CA SER A 10 22.86 -10.94 14.16
C SER A 10 22.90 -10.58 15.65
N PRO A 11 21.76 -10.35 16.33
CA PRO A 11 21.76 -10.14 17.77
C PRO A 11 22.25 -11.41 18.46
N CYS A 12 23.45 -11.37 19.03
CA CYS A 12 24.02 -12.46 19.80
C CYS A 12 23.12 -12.76 21.01
N TYR A 13 22.21 -13.73 20.87
CA TYR A 13 21.66 -14.44 22.01
C TYR A 13 22.80 -15.25 22.62
N ARG A 14 23.38 -14.76 23.71
CA ARG A 14 24.25 -15.58 24.57
C ARG A 14 23.40 -16.72 25.13
N VAL A 15 23.44 -17.87 24.47
CA VAL A 15 23.07 -19.14 25.08
C VAL A 15 24.20 -19.48 26.05
N ILE A 16 23.96 -19.21 27.35
CA ILE A 16 24.83 -19.68 28.42
C ILE A 16 24.64 -21.20 28.48
N GLY A 17 25.57 -21.94 27.88
CA GLY A 17 25.68 -23.38 28.04
C GLY A 17 25.96 -23.70 29.50
N ALA A 18 24.97 -24.28 30.17
CA ALA A 18 25.12 -24.87 31.48
C ALA A 18 25.45 -26.36 31.30
N THR A 19 26.64 -26.78 31.69
CA THR A 19 26.89 -28.18 32.07
C THR A 19 27.87 -28.23 33.23
N GLY A 20 27.37 -28.71 34.38
CA GLY A 20 28.20 -29.29 35.43
C GLY A 20 27.98 -28.72 36.83
N GLY A 21 26.98 -29.26 37.54
CA GLY A 21 26.95 -29.27 39.01
C GLY A 21 26.30 -28.06 39.68
N GLY A 22 25.03 -28.21 40.06
CA GLY A 22 24.33 -27.27 40.93
C GLY A 22 22.82 -27.34 40.76
N LEU A 23 22.18 -28.30 41.44
CA LEU A 23 20.80 -28.14 41.89
C LEU A 23 20.74 -26.83 42.72
N GLU A 24 19.69 -26.02 42.53
CA GLU A 24 19.48 -24.66 43.10
C GLU A 24 20.06 -23.48 42.29
N ALA A 25 19.73 -23.38 40.99
CA ALA A 25 19.76 -22.08 40.32
C ALA A 25 18.59 -21.23 40.84
N SER A 26 18.86 -20.50 41.94
CA SER A 26 18.07 -19.42 42.54
C SER A 26 16.93 -18.91 41.65
N LYS A 27 15.71 -19.29 42.04
CA LYS A 27 14.44 -18.80 41.49
C LYS A 27 14.13 -17.35 41.91
N HIS A 28 15.13 -16.61 42.40
CA HIS A 28 14.98 -15.25 42.89
C HIS A 28 15.69 -14.25 41.99
N MET A 29 14.90 -13.58 41.15
CA MET A 29 15.34 -12.38 40.42
C MET A 29 15.49 -11.23 41.43
N SER A 30 16.59 -10.50 41.40
CA SER A 30 16.76 -9.35 42.30
C SER A 30 15.73 -8.27 41.97
N MET A 31 15.28 -7.51 42.97
CA MET A 31 14.30 -6.42 42.75
C MET A 31 14.80 -5.42 41.70
N LYS A 32 16.11 -5.13 41.70
CA LYS A 32 16.74 -4.29 40.67
C LYS A 32 16.62 -4.89 39.26
N MET A 33 16.84 -6.19 39.10
CA MET A 33 16.66 -6.86 37.80
C MET A 33 15.21 -6.84 37.34
N ILE A 34 14.25 -6.99 38.26
CA ILE A 34 12.81 -6.90 37.96
C ILE A 34 12.48 -5.49 37.47
N GLU A 35 12.98 -4.46 38.15
CA GLU A 35 12.75 -3.05 37.81
C GLU A 35 13.36 -2.69 36.45
N THR A 36 14.62 -3.09 36.19
CA THR A 36 15.24 -2.89 34.88
C THR A 36 14.47 -3.58 33.75
N LYS A 37 13.97 -4.80 33.97
CA LYS A 37 13.15 -5.50 32.97
C LYS A 37 11.80 -4.82 32.75
N LYS A 38 11.15 -4.34 33.82
CA LYS A 38 9.91 -3.58 33.74
C LYS A 38 10.10 -2.31 32.91
N GLU A 39 11.14 -1.52 33.19
CA GLU A 39 11.45 -0.31 32.42
C GLU A 39 11.76 -0.63 30.94
N GLY A 40 12.50 -1.70 30.68
CA GLY A 40 12.78 -2.17 29.32
C GLY A 40 11.51 -2.52 28.56
N LEU A 41 10.60 -3.27 29.20
CA LEU A 41 9.30 -3.62 28.62
C LEU A 41 8.42 -2.39 28.38
N GLN A 42 8.38 -1.46 29.33
CA GLN A 42 7.64 -0.21 29.17
C GLN A 42 8.15 0.59 27.96
N LYS A 43 9.47 0.71 27.77
CA LYS A 43 10.05 1.35 26.59
C LYS A 43 9.64 0.65 25.29
N ILE A 44 9.63 -0.69 25.26
CA ILE A 44 9.20 -1.45 24.09
C ILE A 44 7.72 -1.17 23.78
N VAL A 45 6.85 -1.24 24.79
CA VAL A 45 5.41 -0.95 24.63
C VAL A 45 5.20 0.46 24.09
N THR A 46 5.81 1.47 24.70
CA THR A 46 5.70 2.86 24.23
C THR A 46 6.22 3.04 22.79
N ASN A 47 7.28 2.34 22.42
CA ASN A 47 7.80 2.38 21.04
C ASN A 47 6.85 1.70 20.04
N LEU A 48 6.20 0.60 20.43
CA LEU A 48 5.21 -0.07 19.61
C LEU A 48 3.94 0.78 19.45
N GLU A 49 3.46 1.42 20.51
CA GLU A 49 2.33 2.35 20.48
C GLU A 49 2.59 3.51 19.51
N LYS A 50 3.79 4.11 19.57
CA LYS A 50 4.21 5.17 18.63
C LYS A 50 4.22 4.72 17.16
N ARG A 51 4.47 3.44 16.89
CA ARG A 51 4.47 2.88 15.52
C ARG A 51 3.08 2.48 15.04
N LEU A 52 2.14 2.26 15.96
CA LEU A 52 0.79 1.79 15.65
C LEU A 52 -0.02 2.80 14.84
N ASP A 53 0.01 4.07 15.23
CA ASP A 53 -0.81 5.11 14.58
C ASP A 53 -0.38 5.40 13.13
N PRO A 54 0.92 5.52 12.80
CA PRO A 54 1.36 5.61 11.41
C PRO A 54 0.93 4.40 10.57
N LEU A 55 1.06 3.17 11.10
CA LEU A 55 0.65 1.96 10.39
C LEU A 55 -0.86 1.93 10.14
N ARG A 56 -1.67 2.33 11.12
CA ARG A 56 -3.13 2.48 10.95
C ARG A 56 -3.46 3.48 9.87
N LYS A 57 -2.80 4.64 9.87
CA LYS A 57 -3.03 5.68 8.87
C LYS A 57 -2.66 5.20 7.46
N GLN A 58 -1.53 4.50 7.31
CA GLN A 58 -1.13 3.91 6.04
C GLN A 58 -2.16 2.88 5.53
N ARG A 59 -2.61 1.98 6.41
CA ARG A 59 -3.66 1.00 6.07
C ARG A 59 -4.95 1.70 5.64
N ASP A 60 -5.36 2.75 6.34
CA ASP A 60 -6.62 3.46 6.03
C ASP A 60 -6.50 4.23 4.71
N ASP A 61 -5.35 4.85 4.43
CA ASP A 61 -5.07 5.49 3.14
C ASP A 61 -5.03 4.47 1.98
N LEU A 62 -4.47 3.26 2.20
CA LEU A 62 -4.51 2.17 1.21
C LEU A 62 -5.94 1.69 0.94
N LYS A 63 -6.77 1.55 1.99
CA LYS A 63 -8.19 1.19 1.83
C LYS A 63 -8.98 2.27 1.10
N LEU A 64 -8.72 3.55 1.40
CA LEU A 64 -9.31 4.67 0.69
C LEU A 64 -8.99 4.58 -0.81
N MET A 65 -7.71 4.43 -1.15
CA MET A 65 -7.29 4.26 -2.55
C MET A 65 -7.95 3.04 -3.21
N LEU A 66 -8.01 1.92 -2.50
CA LEU A 66 -8.65 0.70 -3.00
C LEU A 66 -10.13 0.93 -3.33
N ASN A 67 -10.86 1.65 -2.48
CA ASN A 67 -12.26 1.97 -2.72
C ASN A 67 -12.43 2.82 -3.98
N TYR A 68 -11.65 3.90 -4.12
CA TYR A 68 -11.68 4.75 -5.32
C TYR A 68 -11.45 3.96 -6.60
N VAL A 69 -10.42 3.11 -6.64
CA VAL A 69 -10.08 2.36 -7.86
C VAL A 69 -11.13 1.28 -8.16
N ASN A 70 -11.76 0.69 -7.13
CA ASN A 70 -12.90 -0.21 -7.31
C ASN A 70 -14.16 0.53 -7.80
N ASP A 71 -14.38 1.78 -7.41
CA ASP A 71 -15.49 2.57 -7.94
C ASP A 71 -15.22 2.96 -9.41
N TRP A 72 -13.98 3.30 -9.75
CA TRP A 72 -13.60 3.63 -11.13
C TRP A 72 -13.72 2.43 -12.08
N ILE A 73 -13.35 1.23 -11.64
CA ILE A 73 -13.50 0.04 -12.48
C ILE A 73 -14.98 -0.26 -12.75
N ARG A 74 -15.87 0.03 -11.79
CA ARG A 74 -17.33 -0.07 -11.97
C ARG A 74 -17.84 0.92 -12.99
N VAL A 75 -17.38 2.16 -12.94
CA VAL A 75 -17.69 3.18 -13.96
C VAL A 75 -17.36 2.69 -15.37
N LEU A 76 -16.26 1.96 -15.55
CA LEU A 76 -15.94 1.35 -16.84
C LEU A 76 -16.80 0.11 -17.16
N HIS A 77 -17.27 -0.64 -16.15
CA HIS A 77 -18.10 -1.84 -16.34
C HIS A 77 -19.57 -1.55 -16.62
N GLU A 78 -20.17 -0.56 -15.95
CA GLU A 78 -21.59 -0.19 -16.01
C GLU A 78 -21.95 0.59 -17.29
N THR A 79 -20.99 0.75 -18.19
CA THR A 79 -21.20 1.47 -19.44
C THR A 79 -22.20 0.71 -20.30
N ASP A 80 -23.27 1.43 -20.69
CA ASP A 80 -24.36 0.87 -21.48
C ASP A 80 -23.79 0.06 -22.63
N ARG A 81 -24.12 -1.22 -22.71
CA ARG A 81 -23.75 -2.02 -23.86
C ARG A 81 -24.84 -1.82 -24.90
N GLY A 82 -24.46 -1.31 -26.07
CA GLY A 82 -25.40 -1.18 -27.19
C GLY A 82 -25.93 -2.55 -27.62
N HIS A 83 -26.86 -2.58 -28.57
CA HIS A 83 -27.51 -3.81 -29.04
C HIS A 83 -26.52 -4.87 -29.58
N SER A 84 -25.28 -4.48 -29.88
CA SER A 84 -24.18 -5.36 -30.31
C SER A 84 -23.31 -5.91 -29.16
N GLY A 85 -23.65 -5.63 -27.90
CA GLY A 85 -22.87 -6.02 -26.71
C GLY A 85 -21.59 -5.20 -26.48
N VAL A 86 -21.33 -4.20 -27.33
CA VAL A 86 -20.15 -3.32 -27.26
C VAL A 86 -20.44 -2.14 -26.32
N PRO A 87 -19.50 -1.78 -25.42
CA PRO A 87 -19.65 -0.62 -24.53
C PRO A 87 -19.91 0.69 -25.30
N VAL A 88 -20.86 1.48 -24.82
CA VAL A 88 -21.15 2.82 -25.31
C VAL A 88 -20.07 3.76 -24.77
N LEU A 89 -19.14 4.09 -25.67
CA LEU A 89 -17.97 4.89 -25.40
C LEU A 89 -18.28 6.29 -24.80
N ARG A 90 -19.43 6.88 -25.12
CA ARG A 90 -19.84 8.19 -24.55
C ARG A 90 -20.11 8.12 -23.04
N SER A 91 -20.90 7.15 -22.60
CA SER A 91 -21.20 6.93 -21.17
C SER A 91 -19.91 6.69 -20.36
N ALA A 92 -19.01 5.89 -20.94
CA ALA A 92 -17.71 5.58 -20.36
C ALA A 92 -16.79 6.82 -20.25
N ARG A 93 -16.84 7.71 -21.26
CA ARG A 93 -16.11 8.98 -21.25
C ARG A 93 -16.63 9.93 -20.18
N ASP A 94 -17.94 10.10 -20.11
CA ASP A 94 -18.59 10.98 -19.15
C ASP A 94 -18.34 10.50 -17.71
N GLY A 95 -18.39 9.18 -17.49
CA GLY A 95 -18.03 8.56 -16.22
C GLY A 95 -16.57 8.82 -15.83
N CYS A 96 -15.62 8.69 -16.77
CA CYS A 96 -14.23 9.05 -16.52
C CYS A 96 -14.07 10.53 -16.12
N ASP A 97 -14.79 11.43 -16.80
CA ASP A 97 -14.67 12.87 -16.57
C ASP A 97 -15.23 13.27 -15.20
N MET A 98 -16.36 12.68 -14.81
CA MET A 98 -17.02 13.00 -13.55
C MET A 98 -16.38 12.31 -12.33
N MET A 99 -15.98 11.04 -12.45
CA MET A 99 -15.63 10.20 -11.31
C MET A 99 -14.13 9.89 -11.18
N ILE A 100 -13.34 10.06 -12.24
CA ILE A 100 -11.92 9.66 -12.23
C ILE A 100 -11.00 10.88 -12.34
N THR A 101 -11.27 11.74 -13.32
CA THR A 101 -10.46 12.93 -13.62
C THR A 101 -10.23 13.85 -12.41
N PRO A 102 -11.25 14.20 -11.58
CA PRO A 102 -11.06 15.10 -10.46
C PRO A 102 -10.09 14.52 -9.42
N HIS A 103 -10.27 13.25 -9.07
CA HIS A 103 -9.46 12.56 -8.08
C HIS A 103 -8.04 12.24 -8.56
N LEU A 104 -7.85 11.98 -9.87
CA LEU A 104 -6.53 11.75 -10.41
C LEU A 104 -5.76 13.06 -10.67
N ASN A 105 -6.40 14.14 -11.09
CA ASN A 105 -5.70 15.34 -11.56
C ASN A 105 -5.62 16.45 -10.51
N GLU A 106 -6.52 16.50 -9.54
CA GLU A 106 -6.51 17.52 -8.50
C GLU A 106 -5.57 17.11 -7.36
N SER A 107 -4.50 17.86 -7.14
CA SER A 107 -3.52 17.57 -6.09
C SER A 107 -4.11 17.64 -4.67
N SER A 108 -5.12 18.47 -4.47
CA SER A 108 -5.87 18.61 -3.21
C SER A 108 -6.88 17.50 -2.97
N SER A 109 -7.18 16.65 -3.96
CA SER A 109 -8.13 15.55 -3.76
C SER A 109 -7.65 14.59 -2.68
N GLU A 110 -8.59 14.04 -1.91
CA GLU A 110 -8.29 13.09 -0.83
C GLU A 110 -7.45 11.90 -1.32
N PHE A 111 -7.75 11.43 -2.54
CA PHE A 111 -7.01 10.37 -3.22
C PHE A 111 -5.53 10.75 -3.44
N ASN A 112 -5.23 11.90 -4.06
CA ASN A 112 -3.85 12.30 -4.30
C ASN A 112 -3.10 12.62 -3.00
N GLN A 113 -3.78 13.16 -1.99
CA GLN A 113 -3.18 13.34 -0.68
C GLN A 113 -2.82 12.00 -0.02
N ALA A 114 -3.68 10.97 -0.15
CA ALA A 114 -3.37 9.62 0.32
C ALA A 114 -2.17 9.03 -0.41
N VAL A 115 -2.11 9.15 -1.74
CA VAL A 115 -0.95 8.72 -2.54
C VAL A 115 0.34 9.38 -2.06
N PHE A 116 0.31 10.69 -1.80
CA PHE A 116 1.48 11.44 -1.31
C PHE A 116 1.94 11.00 0.08
N ARG A 117 1.00 10.77 1.01
CA ARG A 117 1.34 10.25 2.35
C ARG A 117 1.97 8.86 2.28
N LEU A 118 1.45 8.00 1.42
CA LEU A 118 1.94 6.63 1.22
C LEU A 118 3.28 6.58 0.47
N GLU A 119 3.57 7.57 -0.37
CA GLU A 119 4.88 7.72 -1.04
C GLU A 119 6.02 7.86 -0.02
N SER A 120 5.77 8.59 1.06
CA SER A 120 6.77 8.86 2.10
C SER A 120 6.85 7.75 3.17
N ALA A 121 5.98 6.73 3.07
CA ALA A 121 5.76 5.73 4.11
C ALA A 121 6.63 4.46 3.99
N GLU A 122 7.53 4.40 3.00
CA GLU A 122 8.41 3.24 2.72
C GLU A 122 7.64 1.89 2.61
N ILE A 123 6.44 1.93 2.02
CA ILE A 123 5.59 0.73 1.88
C ILE A 123 6.13 -0.14 0.73
N PRO A 124 6.33 -1.45 0.95
CA PRO A 124 6.81 -2.35 -0.08
C PRO A 124 5.93 -2.33 -1.32
N CYS A 125 6.57 -2.32 -2.49
CA CYS A 125 5.91 -2.33 -3.81
C CYS A 125 5.01 -1.13 -4.12
N PHE A 126 4.86 -0.14 -3.22
CA PHE A 126 4.00 1.02 -3.45
C PHE A 126 4.50 1.90 -4.61
N ALA A 127 5.82 1.93 -4.84
CA ALA A 127 6.40 2.59 -6.01
C ALA A 127 5.80 2.09 -7.35
N HIS A 128 5.44 0.79 -7.43
CA HIS A 128 4.78 0.22 -8.60
C HIS A 128 3.36 0.78 -8.76
N VAL A 129 2.60 0.89 -7.67
CA VAL A 129 1.26 1.51 -7.67
C VAL A 129 1.34 2.95 -8.19
N GLN A 130 2.32 3.72 -7.72
CA GLN A 130 2.52 5.09 -8.18
C GLN A 130 2.83 5.17 -9.69
N GLN A 131 3.63 4.25 -10.22
CA GLN A 131 3.93 4.20 -11.65
C GLN A 131 2.66 3.90 -12.46
N LEU A 132 1.84 2.94 -12.03
CA LEU A 132 0.57 2.63 -12.69
C LEU A 132 -0.40 3.82 -12.63
N LEU A 133 -0.48 4.54 -11.51
CA LEU A 133 -1.31 5.74 -11.40
C LEU A 133 -0.84 6.87 -12.32
N LYS A 134 0.48 7.06 -12.47
CA LYS A 134 1.05 8.03 -13.42
C LYS A 134 0.71 7.65 -14.87
N GLN A 135 0.77 6.37 -15.21
CA GLN A 135 0.37 5.87 -16.54
C GLN A 135 -1.13 6.07 -16.79
N LEU A 136 -1.98 5.68 -15.84
CA LEU A 136 -3.42 5.85 -15.91
C LEU A 136 -3.81 7.33 -16.10
N ARG A 137 -3.18 8.23 -15.34
CA ARG A 137 -3.36 9.68 -15.48
C ARG A 137 -3.04 10.16 -16.89
N LYS A 138 -1.93 9.67 -17.47
CA LYS A 138 -1.51 10.03 -18.83
C LYS A 138 -2.52 9.56 -19.88
N GLU A 139 -2.94 8.29 -19.80
CA GLU A 139 -3.90 7.71 -20.74
C GLU A 139 -5.24 8.46 -20.71
N ILE A 140 -5.81 8.68 -19.51
CA ILE A 140 -7.07 9.40 -19.35
C ILE A 140 -6.96 10.82 -19.94
N ARG A 141 -5.85 11.54 -19.69
CA ARG A 141 -5.66 12.90 -20.21
C ARG A 141 -5.60 12.96 -21.73
N VAL A 142 -4.91 12.01 -22.38
CA VAL A 142 -4.77 11.96 -23.85
C VAL A 142 -6.13 11.78 -24.51
N VAL A 143 -6.96 10.93 -23.92
CA VAL A 143 -8.27 10.61 -24.47
C VAL A 143 -9.24 11.79 -24.44
N PHE A 144 -9.17 12.66 -23.43
CA PHE A 144 -9.95 13.90 -23.41
C PHE A 144 -9.46 14.97 -24.40
N GLN A 145 -8.21 14.88 -24.88
CA GLN A 145 -7.65 15.82 -25.86
C GLN A 145 -7.92 15.39 -27.31
N LYS A 146 -8.08 14.08 -27.56
CA LYS A 146 -8.29 13.53 -28.91
C LYS A 146 -9.47 12.56 -28.89
N GLU A 147 -10.58 12.98 -29.46
CA GLU A 147 -11.82 12.18 -29.46
C GLU A 147 -11.66 10.82 -30.17
N SER A 148 -10.77 10.73 -31.16
CA SER A 148 -10.44 9.47 -31.86
C SER A 148 -9.65 8.45 -31.03
N THR A 149 -9.05 8.86 -29.91
CA THR A 149 -8.34 7.94 -28.99
C THR A 149 -9.27 7.28 -27.99
N TYR A 150 -10.52 7.76 -27.81
CA TYR A 150 -11.51 7.08 -27.00
C TYR A 150 -12.07 5.87 -27.77
N ASN A 151 -11.62 4.66 -27.43
CA ASN A 151 -12.08 3.43 -28.07
C ASN A 151 -12.06 2.24 -27.09
N GLY A 152 -12.54 1.07 -27.52
CA GLY A 152 -12.60 -0.11 -26.67
C GLY A 152 -11.24 -0.55 -26.13
N LYS A 153 -10.15 -0.36 -26.89
CA LYS A 153 -8.79 -0.69 -26.42
C LYS A 153 -8.40 0.18 -25.23
N PHE A 154 -8.65 1.48 -25.29
CA PHE A 154 -8.40 2.37 -24.15
C PHE A 154 -9.15 1.90 -22.88
N VAL A 155 -10.42 1.51 -23.03
CA VAL A 155 -11.22 1.03 -21.89
C VAL A 155 -10.61 -0.22 -21.27
N GLU A 156 -10.17 -1.19 -22.08
CA GLU A 156 -9.51 -2.40 -21.57
C GLU A 156 -8.14 -2.11 -20.95
N ASP A 157 -7.31 -1.27 -21.59
CA ASP A 157 -5.99 -0.86 -21.06
C ASP A 157 -6.16 -0.15 -19.69
N ALA A 158 -7.16 0.71 -19.55
CA ALA A 158 -7.50 1.37 -18.29
C ALA A 158 -7.97 0.38 -17.22
N ARG A 159 -8.84 -0.58 -17.58
CA ARG A 159 -9.29 -1.64 -16.65
C ARG A 159 -8.13 -2.52 -16.20
N GLU A 160 -7.21 -2.89 -17.10
CA GLU A 160 -6.03 -3.68 -16.75
C GLU A 160 -5.15 -2.93 -15.74
N MET A 161 -4.87 -1.65 -15.98
CA MET A 161 -4.10 -0.82 -15.05
C MET A 161 -4.78 -0.73 -13.68
N MET A 162 -6.10 -0.47 -13.64
CA MET A 162 -6.86 -0.43 -12.39
C MET A 162 -6.86 -1.78 -11.66
N GLY A 163 -7.04 -2.89 -12.39
CA GLY A 163 -6.98 -4.24 -11.83
C GLY A 163 -5.63 -4.57 -11.21
N ARG A 164 -4.52 -4.15 -11.85
CA ARG A 164 -3.17 -4.28 -11.31
C ARG A 164 -2.97 -3.44 -10.05
N ILE A 165 -3.47 -2.20 -10.03
CA ILE A 165 -3.44 -1.34 -8.83
C ILE A 165 -4.19 -2.01 -7.66
N ILE A 166 -5.42 -2.49 -7.91
CA ILE A 166 -6.25 -3.21 -6.93
C ILE A 166 -5.51 -4.42 -6.39
N GLY A 167 -4.92 -5.24 -7.26
CA GLY A 167 -4.18 -6.45 -6.89
C GLY A 167 -2.99 -6.14 -5.98
N ILE A 168 -2.18 -5.13 -6.33
CA ILE A 168 -1.01 -4.75 -5.52
C ILE A 168 -1.45 -4.18 -4.17
N ILE A 169 -2.43 -3.26 -4.14
CA ILE A 169 -2.91 -2.66 -2.89
C ILE A 169 -3.51 -3.73 -1.97
N SER A 170 -4.30 -4.66 -2.53
CA SER A 170 -4.89 -5.76 -1.78
C SER A 170 -3.83 -6.70 -1.20
N ALA A 171 -2.77 -6.99 -1.96
CA ALA A 171 -1.65 -7.78 -1.48
C ALA A 171 -0.89 -7.07 -0.36
N ILE A 172 -0.62 -5.77 -0.49
CA ILE A 172 0.00 -4.98 0.59
C ILE A 172 -0.86 -5.03 1.84
N LEU A 173 -2.17 -4.80 1.72
CA LEU A 173 -3.10 -4.87 2.84
C LEU A 173 -3.17 -6.26 3.48
N GLY A 174 -3.08 -7.35 2.70
CA GLY A 174 -3.16 -8.71 3.22
C GLY A 174 -1.86 -9.24 3.84
N PHE A 175 -0.70 -8.75 3.41
CA PHE A 175 0.60 -9.22 3.89
C PHE A 175 1.27 -8.30 4.93
N TYR A 176 0.99 -6.99 4.90
CA TYR A 176 1.70 -6.00 5.73
C TYR A 176 0.84 -5.34 6.80
N TYR A 177 -0.49 -5.47 6.74
CA TYR A 177 -1.44 -4.83 7.68
C TYR A 177 -2.52 -5.79 8.15
#